data_AF-A0AAW2ARE5-F1
#
_entry.id   AF-A0AAW2ARE5-F1
#
_cell.length_a   1.000
_cell.length_b   1.000
_cell.length_c   1.000
_cell.angle_alpha   90.00
_cell.angle_beta   90.00
_cell.angle_gamma   90.00
#
_symmetry.space_group_name_H-M   'P 1'
#
loop_
_entity.id
_entity.type
_entity.pdbx_description
1 polymer ?
#
loop_
_entity_poly.entity_id
_entity_poly.type
_entity_poly.pdbx_seq_one_letter_code
_entity_poly.pdbx_strand_id
1 'polypeptide(L)'
;MHSSLIFSLSMAALVAVSISRPTATEDRIRIMARTTISRIKKIKDEHFQMSPEIDFGPDIDTPIDGLTSIFVHLSYLQLRLRVPPAQHLQQVQVDLETLLSTLEGLATSQGCPLPNPETPVHKEEAAFPVTSNYLYLLELQRYLEKLCLNMDKLKWCKDTDMAETFPF
;
A
#
# COMPACT_ATOMS: atom_id res chain seq x y z
N MET A 1 34.38 -35.39 10.20
CA MET A 1 33.90 -34.35 11.14
C MET A 1 33.77 -32.95 10.50
N HIS A 2 34.67 -32.50 9.62
CA HIS A 2 34.57 -31.15 9.00
C HIS A 2 33.34 -30.91 8.13
N SER A 3 32.87 -31.91 7.37
CA SER A 3 31.72 -31.75 6.46
C SER A 3 30.40 -31.50 7.22
N SER A 4 30.24 -32.07 8.41
CA SER A 4 29.06 -31.89 9.26
C SER A 4 29.00 -30.48 9.89
N LEU A 5 30.17 -29.91 10.22
CA LEU A 5 30.29 -28.55 10.77
C LEU A 5 29.95 -27.49 9.72
N ILE A 6 30.41 -27.69 8.49
CA ILE A 6 30.11 -26.79 7.36
C ILE A 6 28.60 -26.79 7.07
N PHE A 7 27.97 -27.97 7.07
CA PHE A 7 26.53 -28.09 6.86
C PHE A 7 25.69 -27.46 7.98
N SER A 8 26.13 -27.60 9.24
CA SER A 8 25.46 -26.92 10.36
C SER A 8 25.60 -25.40 10.32
N LEU A 9 26.76 -24.89 9.88
CA LEU A 9 27.02 -23.45 9.76
C LEU A 9 26.22 -22.83 8.61
N SER A 10 26.08 -23.53 7.48
CA SER A 10 25.27 -23.06 6.36
C SER A 10 23.78 -23.06 6.69
N MET A 11 23.27 -24.06 7.41
CA MET A 11 21.88 -24.07 7.88
C MET A 11 21.62 -22.97 8.92
N ALA A 12 22.54 -22.75 9.86
CA ALA A 12 22.43 -21.66 10.83
C ALA A 12 22.46 -20.28 10.17
N ALA A 13 23.31 -20.09 9.15
CA ALA A 13 23.34 -18.86 8.37
C ALA A 13 22.05 -18.65 7.57
N LEU A 14 21.48 -19.71 6.97
CA LEU A 14 20.18 -19.63 6.28
C LEU A 14 19.06 -19.22 7.24
N VAL A 15 19.02 -19.82 8.43
CA VAL A 15 18.04 -19.51 9.47
C VAL A 15 18.23 -18.07 9.99
N ALA A 16 19.47 -17.63 10.21
CA ALA A 16 19.76 -16.26 10.65
C ALA A 16 19.36 -15.21 9.61
N VAL A 17 19.60 -15.46 8.32
CA VAL A 17 19.13 -14.60 7.21
C VAL A 17 17.60 -14.59 7.11
N SER A 18 16.95 -15.69 7.48
CA SER A 18 15.49 -15.78 7.49
C SER A 18 14.87 -14.95 8.63
N ILE A 19 15.52 -14.91 9.80
CA ILE A 19 15.04 -14.19 11.00
C ILE A 19 15.29 -12.68 10.91
N SER A 20 16.34 -12.24 10.22
CA SER A 20 16.73 -10.81 10.11
C SER A 20 16.07 -10.05 8.95
N ARG A 21 15.33 -10.75 8.08
CA ARG A 21 14.64 -10.17 6.91
C ARG A 21 13.41 -9.25 7.17
N PRO A 22 12.64 -9.36 8.27
CA PRO A 22 11.41 -8.57 8.42
C PRO A 22 11.65 -7.06 8.43
N THR A 23 12.67 -6.60 9.15
CA THR A 23 12.90 -5.16 9.40
C THR A 23 13.35 -4.39 8.15
N ALA A 24 14.19 -5.00 7.31
CA ALA A 24 14.69 -4.35 6.10
C ALA A 24 13.59 -4.10 5.05
N THR A 25 12.63 -5.03 4.93
CA THR A 25 11.49 -4.86 4.02
C THR A 25 10.50 -3.83 4.55
N GLU A 26 10.23 -3.83 5.86
CA GLU A 26 9.38 -2.81 6.51
C GLU A 26 9.96 -1.40 6.37
N ASP A 27 11.27 -1.23 6.57
CA ASP A 27 11.96 0.04 6.37
C ASP A 27 11.88 0.51 4.91
N ARG A 28 12.04 -0.42 3.96
CA ARG A 28 11.87 -0.12 2.54
C ARG A 28 10.45 0.37 2.24
N ILE A 29 9.42 -0.32 2.75
CA ILE A 29 8.00 0.08 2.61
C ILE A 29 7.79 1.48 3.18
N ARG A 30 8.34 1.76 4.37
CA ARG A 30 8.25 3.08 5.02
C ARG A 30 8.93 4.18 4.21
N ILE A 31 10.10 3.91 3.64
CA ILE A 31 10.81 4.86 2.76
C ILE A 31 9.96 5.16 1.53
N MET A 32 9.45 4.13 0.87
CA MET A 32 8.60 4.28 -0.33
C MET A 32 7.36 5.10 -0.02
N ALA A 33 6.64 4.77 1.06
CA ALA A 33 5.47 5.51 1.51
C ALA A 33 5.80 7.00 1.79
N ARG A 34 6.90 7.30 2.50
CA ARG A 34 7.34 8.68 2.77
C ARG A 34 7.69 9.45 1.49
N THR A 35 8.34 8.80 0.53
CA THR A 35 8.63 9.38 -0.77
C THR A 35 7.34 9.73 -1.52
N THR A 36 6.37 8.82 -1.53
CA THR A 36 5.07 9.05 -2.16
C THR A 36 4.31 10.17 -1.48
N ILE A 37 4.26 10.21 -0.13
CA ILE A 37 3.65 11.30 0.65
C ILE A 37 4.26 12.66 0.28
N SER A 38 5.58 12.74 0.20
CA SER A 38 6.29 13.97 -0.13
C SER A 38 5.94 14.46 -1.54
N ARG A 39 5.79 13.52 -2.48
CA ARG A 39 5.36 13.85 -3.84
C ARG A 39 3.90 14.27 -3.91
N ILE A 40 3.01 13.62 -3.17
CA ILE A 40 1.60 14.02 -3.08
C ILE A 40 1.47 15.45 -2.56
N LYS A 41 2.22 15.80 -1.49
CA LYS A 41 2.24 17.18 -0.96
C LYS A 41 2.63 18.19 -2.04
N LYS A 42 3.73 17.93 -2.76
CA LYS A 42 4.17 18.79 -3.87
C LYS A 42 3.10 18.92 -4.97
N ILE A 43 2.52 17.79 -5.40
CA ILE A 43 1.46 17.79 -6.44
C ILE A 43 0.25 18.61 -5.98
N LYS A 44 -0.14 18.45 -4.72
CA LYS A 44 -1.25 19.19 -4.12
C LYS A 44 -1.02 20.69 -4.21
N ASP A 45 0.16 21.14 -3.80
CA ASP A 45 0.53 22.55 -3.79
C ASP A 45 0.64 23.14 -5.21
N GLU A 46 1.15 22.35 -6.18
CA GLU A 46 1.40 22.82 -7.55
C GLU A 46 0.17 22.73 -8.48
N HIS A 47 -0.72 21.76 -8.27
CA HIS A 47 -1.80 21.44 -9.20
C HIS A 47 -3.20 21.62 -8.65
N PHE A 48 -3.36 21.77 -7.33
CA PHE A 48 -4.67 21.86 -6.69
C PHE A 48 -4.79 23.15 -5.86
N GLN A 49 -5.46 24.15 -6.43
CA GLN A 49 -5.80 25.40 -5.73
C GLN A 49 -7.10 25.24 -4.94
N MET A 50 -7.11 24.34 -3.95
CA MET A 50 -8.29 24.15 -3.10
C MET A 50 -8.33 25.20 -1.99
N SER A 51 -9.50 25.79 -1.76
CA SER A 51 -9.70 26.68 -0.61
C SER A 51 -9.62 25.88 0.69
N PRO A 52 -8.91 26.37 1.73
CA PRO A 52 -8.86 25.72 3.05
C PRO A 52 -10.22 25.65 3.74
N GLU A 53 -11.23 26.38 3.25
CA GLU A 53 -12.58 26.42 3.79
C GLU A 53 -13.48 25.28 3.27
N ILE A 54 -13.03 24.55 2.25
CA ILE A 54 -13.80 23.44 1.68
C ILE A 54 -13.65 22.22 2.60
N ASP A 55 -14.73 21.89 3.29
CA ASP A 55 -14.88 20.61 3.98
C ASP A 55 -15.27 19.53 2.97
N PHE A 56 -14.41 18.53 2.81
CA PHE A 56 -14.63 17.40 1.93
C PHE A 56 -15.35 16.23 2.63
N GLY A 57 -15.83 16.46 3.85
CA GLY A 57 -16.56 15.48 4.65
C GLY A 57 -15.65 14.69 5.58
N PRO A 58 -16.24 13.77 6.36
CA PRO A 58 -15.50 13.00 7.35
C PRO A 58 -14.45 12.10 6.68
N ASP A 59 -13.27 12.07 7.29
CA ASP A 59 -12.20 11.16 6.87
C ASP A 59 -12.66 9.71 7.07
N ILE A 60 -12.72 8.95 5.97
CA ILE A 60 -12.96 7.51 6.04
C ILE A 60 -11.76 6.88 6.74
N ASP A 61 -11.97 6.40 7.97
CA ASP A 61 -10.93 5.74 8.74
C ASP A 61 -10.70 4.31 8.24
N THR A 62 -9.98 4.17 7.12
CA THR A 62 -9.59 2.85 6.62
C THR A 62 -8.56 2.23 7.58
N PRO A 63 -8.82 1.04 8.15
CA PRO A 63 -7.93 0.43 9.14
C PRO A 63 -6.65 -0.13 8.51
N ILE A 64 -5.56 -0.10 9.28
CA ILE A 64 -4.28 -0.76 8.96
C ILE A 64 -4.26 -2.09 9.70
N ASP A 65 -4.92 -3.11 9.15
CA ASP A 65 -5.09 -4.41 9.81
C ASP A 65 -3.96 -5.39 9.50
N GLY A 66 -3.77 -5.72 8.21
CA GLY A 66 -2.77 -6.69 7.75
C GLY A 66 -2.37 -6.49 6.29
N LEU A 67 -1.37 -7.25 5.82
CA LEU A 67 -0.78 -7.06 4.49
C LEU A 67 -1.81 -7.15 3.36
N THR A 68 -2.74 -8.10 3.43
CA THR A 68 -3.83 -8.25 2.44
C THR A 68 -4.70 -6.99 2.35
N SER A 69 -5.17 -6.45 3.47
CA SER A 69 -6.04 -5.26 3.44
C SER A 69 -5.29 -4.02 2.95
N ILE A 70 -4.01 -3.89 3.31
CA ILE A 70 -3.17 -2.81 2.78
C ILE A 70 -3.04 -2.90 1.26
N PHE A 71 -2.73 -4.09 0.75
CA PHE A 71 -2.61 -4.33 -0.67
C PHE A 71 -3.91 -3.97 -1.41
N VAL A 72 -5.05 -4.51 -0.96
CA VAL A 72 -6.37 -4.23 -1.57
C VAL A 72 -6.67 -2.73 -1.61
N HIS A 73 -6.48 -2.04 -0.49
CA HIS A 73 -6.82 -0.62 -0.42
C HIS A 73 -5.90 0.25 -1.29
N LEU A 74 -4.60 -0.03 -1.32
CA LEU A 74 -3.67 0.69 -2.19
C LEU A 74 -3.92 0.40 -3.68
N SER A 75 -4.30 -0.84 -4.04
CA SER A 75 -4.72 -1.18 -5.40
C SER A 75 -5.97 -0.42 -5.82
N TYR A 76 -6.95 -0.29 -4.92
CA TYR A 76 -8.14 0.54 -5.13
C TYR A 76 -7.75 2.00 -5.41
N LEU A 77 -6.95 2.62 -4.53
CA LEU A 77 -6.52 4.01 -4.72
C LEU A 77 -5.72 4.21 -6.01
N GLN A 78 -4.83 3.26 -6.36
CA GLN A 78 -4.09 3.29 -7.61
C GLN A 78 -5.03 3.35 -8.82
N LEU A 79 -6.05 2.50 -8.85
CA LEU A 79 -7.05 2.47 -9.93
C LEU A 79 -7.83 3.78 -10.03
N ARG A 80 -8.27 4.32 -8.89
CA ARG A 80 -9.06 5.57 -8.84
C ARG A 80 -8.24 6.78 -9.30
N LEU A 81 -6.93 6.79 -9.06
CA LEU A 81 -6.03 7.86 -9.50
C LEU A 81 -5.63 7.78 -10.99
N ARG A 82 -5.97 6.71 -11.71
CA ARG A 82 -5.69 6.56 -13.15
C ARG A 82 -6.76 7.26 -14.03
N VAL A 83 -7.15 8.51 -13.74
CA VAL A 83 -8.20 9.23 -14.48
C VAL A 83 -7.62 10.37 -15.30
N PRO A 84 -7.71 10.36 -16.64
CA PRO A 84 -7.21 11.45 -17.48
C PRO A 84 -7.95 12.79 -17.25
N PRO A 85 -7.25 13.95 -17.37
CA PRO A 85 -5.81 14.11 -17.54
C PRO A 85 -5.06 13.97 -16.19
N ALA A 86 -4.19 12.96 -16.07
CA ALA A 86 -3.46 12.62 -14.83
C ALA A 86 -1.93 12.63 -15.01
N GLN A 87 -1.40 13.43 -15.95
CA GLN A 87 0.05 13.45 -16.22
C GLN A 87 0.87 13.83 -14.97
N HIS A 88 0.37 14.77 -14.17
CA HIS A 88 0.99 15.17 -12.89
C HIS A 88 1.01 14.02 -11.85
N LEU A 89 0.17 12.99 -12.02
CA LEU A 89 0.10 11.81 -11.14
C LEU A 89 0.97 10.64 -11.62
N GLN A 90 1.60 10.74 -12.79
CA GLN A 90 2.36 9.62 -13.39
C GLN A 90 3.40 9.06 -12.43
N GLN A 91 4.15 9.92 -11.75
CA GLN A 91 5.17 9.47 -10.82
C GLN A 91 4.59 8.89 -9.52
N VAL A 92 3.39 9.33 -9.10
CA VAL A 92 2.66 8.70 -7.98
C VAL A 92 2.20 7.29 -8.38
N GLN A 93 1.76 7.10 -9.64
CA GLN A 93 1.38 5.78 -10.15
C GLN A 93 2.54 4.78 -10.13
N VAL A 94 3.73 5.20 -10.55
CA VAL A 94 4.95 4.37 -10.51
C VAL A 94 5.34 4.01 -9.09
N ASP A 95 5.26 4.96 -8.16
CA ASP A 95 5.52 4.70 -6.74
C ASP A 95 4.56 3.66 -6.17
N LEU A 96 3.26 3.81 -6.44
CA LEU A 96 2.23 2.89 -5.99
C LEU A 96 2.42 1.50 -6.57
N GLU A 97 2.76 1.40 -7.86
CA GLU A 97 3.07 0.12 -8.49
C GLU A 97 4.25 -0.57 -7.82
N THR A 98 5.32 0.17 -7.55
CA THR A 98 6.51 -0.39 -6.87
C THR A 98 6.17 -0.83 -5.44
N LEU A 99 5.38 -0.03 -4.72
CA LEU A 99 4.94 -0.32 -3.36
C LEU A 99 4.04 -1.57 -3.31
N LEU A 100 3.08 -1.66 -4.22
CA LEU A 100 2.19 -2.81 -4.37
C LEU A 100 2.97 -4.09 -4.66
N SER A 101 3.91 -4.06 -5.62
CA SER A 101 4.76 -5.22 -5.92
C SER A 101 5.61 -5.66 -4.71
N THR A 102 6.05 -4.70 -3.89
CA THR A 102 6.80 -4.99 -2.65
C THR A 102 5.91 -5.63 -1.59
N LEU A 103 4.69 -5.12 -1.42
CA LEU A 103 3.68 -5.65 -0.50
C LEU A 103 3.18 -7.03 -0.93
N GLU A 104 2.96 -7.24 -2.21
CA GLU A 104 2.60 -8.54 -2.80
C GLU A 104 3.68 -9.58 -2.55
N GLY A 105 4.95 -9.24 -2.80
CA GLY A 105 6.08 -10.12 -2.52
C GLY A 105 6.17 -10.47 -1.03
N LEU A 106 5.95 -9.49 -0.14
CA LEU A 106 5.94 -9.71 1.30
C LEU A 106 4.77 -10.61 1.71
N ALA A 107 3.55 -10.30 1.29
CA ALA A 107 2.34 -11.07 1.57
C ALA A 107 2.48 -12.52 1.08
N THR A 108 2.98 -12.72 -0.14
CA THR A 108 3.23 -14.05 -0.71
C THR A 108 4.27 -14.81 0.10
N SER A 109 5.36 -14.15 0.51
CA SER A 109 6.40 -14.79 1.33
C SER A 109 5.91 -15.19 2.73
N GLN A 110 4.86 -14.52 3.23
CA GLN A 110 4.22 -14.81 4.50
C GLN A 110 2.99 -15.72 4.37
N GLY A 111 2.65 -16.17 3.15
CA GLY A 111 1.48 -17.02 2.90
C GLY A 111 0.13 -16.33 3.08
N CYS A 112 0.07 -15.01 2.97
CA CYS A 112 -1.17 -14.27 3.07
C CYS A 112 -2.05 -14.46 1.84
N PRO A 113 -3.38 -14.59 2.00
CA PRO A 113 -4.30 -14.61 0.87
C PRO A 113 -4.29 -13.24 0.19
N LEU A 114 -4.16 -13.22 -1.14
CA LEU A 114 -4.29 -12.03 -1.97
C LEU A 114 -5.51 -12.19 -2.88
N PRO A 115 -6.24 -11.09 -3.19
CA PRO A 115 -7.37 -11.16 -4.12
C PRO A 115 -6.91 -11.60 -5.51
N ASN A 116 -7.77 -12.34 -6.21
CA ASN A 116 -7.48 -12.77 -7.57
C ASN A 116 -7.46 -11.53 -8.50
N PRO A 117 -6.43 -11.30 -9.32
CA PRO A 117 -6.38 -10.16 -10.26
C PRO A 117 -7.57 -10.08 -11.23
N GLU A 118 -8.32 -11.17 -11.41
CA GLU A 118 -9.50 -11.21 -12.29
C GLU A 118 -10.78 -10.61 -11.68
N THR A 119 -10.81 -10.27 -10.38
CA THR A 119 -11.99 -9.58 -9.83
C THR A 119 -12.11 -8.17 -10.44
N PRO A 120 -13.18 -7.88 -11.20
CA PRO A 120 -13.33 -6.58 -11.81
C PRO A 120 -13.60 -5.54 -10.73
N VAL A 121 -12.63 -4.70 -10.43
CA VAL A 121 -12.88 -3.48 -9.67
C VAL A 121 -13.56 -2.50 -10.61
N HIS A 122 -14.88 -2.32 -10.45
CA HIS A 122 -15.62 -1.35 -11.24
C HIS A 122 -15.07 0.05 -11.01
N LYS A 123 -14.56 0.65 -12.08
CA LYS A 123 -14.13 2.04 -12.08
C LYS A 123 -15.31 2.90 -12.52
N GLU A 124 -16.08 3.38 -11.56
CA GLU A 124 -17.12 4.37 -11.85
C GLU A 124 -16.47 5.66 -12.37
N GLU A 125 -17.00 6.18 -13.46
CA GLU A 125 -16.60 7.49 -13.99
C GLU A 125 -17.06 8.58 -13.02
N ALA A 126 -16.12 9.38 -12.54
CA ALA A 126 -16.43 10.50 -11.68
C ALA A 126 -16.94 11.68 -12.52
N ALA A 127 -18.10 12.24 -12.14
CA ALA A 127 -18.63 13.45 -12.77
C ALA A 127 -17.68 14.66 -12.66
N PHE A 128 -16.82 14.70 -11.63
CA PHE A 128 -15.85 15.76 -11.36
C PHE A 128 -14.44 15.18 -11.16
N PRO A 129 -13.73 14.80 -12.23
CA PRO A 129 -12.50 14.01 -12.14
C PRO A 129 -11.36 14.72 -11.40
N VAL A 130 -11.26 16.05 -11.48
CA VAL A 130 -10.23 16.83 -10.76
C VAL A 130 -10.48 16.78 -9.25
N THR A 131 -11.70 17.06 -8.80
CA THR A 131 -12.07 17.00 -7.39
C THR A 131 -11.91 15.59 -6.84
N SER A 132 -12.36 14.58 -7.59
CA SER A 132 -12.18 13.18 -7.20
C SER A 132 -10.70 12.79 -7.08
N ASN A 133 -9.85 13.19 -8.03
CA ASN A 133 -8.41 12.96 -7.93
C ASN A 133 -7.80 13.61 -6.67
N TYR A 134 -8.20 14.83 -6.34
CA TYR A 134 -7.76 15.49 -5.12
C TYR A 134 -8.14 14.71 -3.86
N LEU A 135 -9.39 14.24 -3.78
CA LEU A 135 -9.88 13.44 -2.66
C LEU A 135 -9.10 12.13 -2.51
N TYR A 136 -8.88 11.40 -3.60
CA TYR A 136 -8.09 10.17 -3.57
C TYR A 136 -6.62 10.42 -3.20
N LEU A 137 -6.05 11.57 -3.54
CA LEU A 137 -4.71 11.95 -3.09
C LEU A 137 -4.68 12.25 -1.59
N LEU A 138 -5.70 12.92 -1.04
CA LEU A 138 -5.80 13.14 0.40
C LEU A 138 -5.92 11.81 1.16
N GLU A 139 -6.80 10.93 0.69
CA GLU A 139 -6.98 9.59 1.25
C GLU A 139 -5.66 8.80 1.19
N LEU A 140 -5.00 8.77 0.04
CA LEU A 140 -3.71 8.10 -0.11
C LEU A 140 -2.64 8.67 0.82
N GLN A 141 -2.54 10.01 0.93
CA GLN A 141 -1.57 10.64 1.81
C GLN A 141 -1.78 10.19 3.27
N ARG A 142 -3.01 10.29 3.76
CA ARG A 142 -3.37 9.91 5.14
C ARG A 142 -3.13 8.42 5.39
N TYR A 143 -3.52 7.58 4.44
CA TYR A 143 -3.35 6.14 4.55
C TYR A 143 -1.88 5.75 4.63
N LEU A 144 -1.02 6.35 3.79
CA LEU A 144 0.43 6.11 3.84
C LEU A 144 1.07 6.66 5.13
N GLU A 145 0.59 7.79 5.66
CA GLU A 145 1.03 8.33 6.96
C GLU A 145 0.67 7.35 8.09
N LYS A 146 -0.57 6.83 8.09
CA LYS A 146 -1.04 5.81 9.03
C LYS A 146 -0.26 4.50 8.90
N LEU A 147 0.03 4.06 7.67
CA LEU A 147 0.86 2.88 7.39
C LEU A 147 2.25 3.04 8.01
N CYS A 148 2.92 4.18 7.79
CA CYS A 148 4.24 4.44 8.36
C CYS A 148 4.28 4.36 9.89
N LEU A 149 3.22 4.81 10.55
CA LEU A 149 3.09 4.84 12.02
C LEU A 149 2.75 3.46 12.62
N ASN A 150 2.08 2.60 11.84
CA ASN A 150 1.57 1.31 12.33
C ASN A 150 2.33 0.12 11.75
N MET A 151 3.38 0.36 10.96
CA MET A 151 4.11 -0.70 10.27
C MET A 151 4.63 -1.79 11.22
N ASP A 152 5.16 -1.39 12.37
CA ASP A 152 5.72 -2.32 13.37
C ASP A 152 4.64 -3.10 14.15
N LYS A 153 3.36 -2.74 13.99
CA LYS A 153 2.21 -3.33 14.69
C LYS A 153 1.30 -4.14 13.77
N LEU A 154 1.69 -4.30 12.51
CA LEU A 154 0.86 -4.97 11.52
C LEU A 154 0.67 -6.44 11.87
N LYS A 155 -0.58 -6.91 11.78
CA LYS A 155 -0.82 -8.36 11.74
C LYS A 155 -0.19 -8.90 10.46
N TRP A 156 0.39 -10.09 10.52
CA TRP A 156 1.02 -10.74 9.37
C TRP A 156 0.08 -10.82 8.17
N CYS A 157 -1.05 -11.49 8.34
CA CYS A 157 -2.14 -11.50 7.38
C CYS A 157 -3.41 -10.99 8.07
N LYS A 158 -4.37 -10.46 7.31
CA LYS A 158 -5.72 -10.27 7.85
C LYS A 158 -6.36 -11.66 7.90
N ASP A 159 -6.97 -12.01 9.03
CA ASP A 159 -7.79 -13.22 9.14
C ASP A 159 -8.90 -13.13 8.08
N THR A 160 -8.76 -13.87 6.98
CA THR A 160 -9.88 -14.16 6.11
C THR A 160 -10.63 -15.31 6.75
N ASP A 161 -11.53 -15.00 7.68
CA ASP A 161 -12.68 -15.87 7.85
C ASP A 161 -13.39 -15.89 6.50
N MET A 162 -13.29 -17.02 5.80
CA MET A 162 -14.12 -17.30 4.64
C MET A 162 -15.58 -17.29 5.08
N ALA A 163 -16.32 -16.23 4.74
CA ALA A 163 -17.75 -16.31 4.44
C ALA A 163 -18.30 -14.92 4.06
N GLU A 164 -18.84 -14.87 2.84
CA GLU A 164 -20.09 -14.18 2.49
C GLU A 164 -20.10 -12.65 2.31
N THR A 165 -20.30 -12.29 1.03
CA THR A 165 -21.24 -11.27 0.55
C THR A 165 -20.93 -9.81 0.94
N PHE A 166 -20.31 -9.07 0.01
CA PHE A 166 -20.48 -7.62 -0.04
C PHE A 166 -21.72 -7.29 -0.89
N PRO A 167 -22.81 -6.78 -0.31
CA PRO A 167 -23.71 -5.91 -1.04
C PRO A 167 -23.15 -4.48 -1.04
N PHE A 168 -23.60 -3.72 -2.04
CA PHE A 168 -23.41 -2.29 -2.31
C PHE A 168 -22.21 -1.94 -3.19
#